data_AF-A0A3A6PFD1-F1
#
_entry.id   AF-A0A3A6PFD1-F1
#
_cell.length_a   1.000
_cell.length_b   1.000
_cell.length_c   1.000
_cell.angle_alpha   90.00
_cell.angle_beta   90.00
_cell.angle_gamma   90.00
#
_symmetry.space_group_name_H-M   'P 1'
#
loop_
_entity.id
_entity.type
_entity.pdbx_description
1 polymer ?
#
loop_
_entity_poly.entity_id
_entity_poly.type
_entity_poly.pdbx_seq_one_letter_code
_entity_poly.pdbx_strand_id
1 'polypeptide(L)' 'MGEQRQHFDEAFKRETVRHMMETGKTVTEVSKEIDVPVSSIRSWKQQYGNTAEKSKLF' A
#
# COMPACT_ATOMS: atom_id res chain seq x y z
N MET A 1 -14.36 10.31 16.24
CA MET A 1 -14.82 10.00 14.88
C MET A 1 -14.32 8.61 14.57
N GLY A 2 -15.20 7.60 14.60
CA GLY A 2 -14.80 6.21 14.34
C GLY A 2 -14.43 6.09 12.86
N GLU A 3 -13.16 5.87 12.57
CA GLU A 3 -12.71 5.53 11.23
C GLU A 3 -13.52 4.32 10.74
N GLN A 4 -14.39 4.54 9.75
CA GLN A 4 -14.95 3.45 8.96
C GLN A 4 -13.77 2.69 8.36
N ARG A 5 -13.39 1.60 9.03
CA ARG A 5 -12.35 0.69 8.56
C ARG A 5 -12.89 0.07 7.29
N GLN A 6 -12.56 0.67 6.15
CA GLN A 6 -12.71 0.05 4.84
C GLN A 6 -11.95 -1.28 4.92
N HIS A 7 -12.69 -2.38 5.03
CA HIS A 7 -12.14 -3.72 5.12
C HIS A 7 -11.70 -4.13 3.72
N PHE A 8 -10.49 -3.74 3.33
CA PHE A 8 -9.84 -4.30 2.16
C PHE A 8 -9.23 -5.66 2.53
N ASP A 9 -9.47 -6.67 1.71
CA ASP A 9 -8.87 -8.00 1.84
C ASP A 9 -7.34 -7.93 1.83
N GLU A 10 -6.70 -8.73 2.69
CA GLU A 10 -5.23 -8.77 2.76
C GLU A 10 -4.58 -9.18 1.43
N ALA A 11 -5.25 -10.02 0.65
CA ALA A 11 -4.83 -10.38 -0.70
C ALA A 11 -4.80 -9.14 -1.62
N PHE A 12 -5.87 -8.33 -1.57
CA PHE A 12 -5.98 -7.10 -2.35
C PHE A 12 -4.91 -6.07 -1.96
N LYS A 13 -4.64 -5.91 -0.66
CA LYS A 13 -3.59 -5.01 -0.17
C LYS A 13 -2.21 -5.40 -0.69
N ARG A 14 -1.87 -6.69 -0.66
CA ARG A 14 -0.59 -7.22 -1.15
C ARG A 14 -0.49 -7.09 -2.66
N GLU A 15 -1.54 -7.45 -3.39
CA GLU A 15 -1.59 -7.31 -4.85
C GLU A 15 -1.42 -5.85 -5.26
N THR A 16 -2.07 -4.91 -4.57
CA THR A 16 -1.91 -3.46 -4.81
C THR A 16 -0.46 -3.01 -4.65
N VAL A 17 0.18 -3.36 -3.53
CA VAL A 17 1.59 -2.98 -3.27
C VAL A 17 2.53 -3.64 -4.26
N ARG A 18 2.27 -4.91 -4.62
CA ARG A 18 3.05 -5.66 -5.60
C ARG A 18 2.91 -5.03 -6.99
N HIS A 19 1.69 -4.77 -7.45
CA HIS A 19 1.41 -4.12 -8.72
C HIS A 19 2.07 -2.74 -8.79
N MET A 20 1.99 -1.95 -7.72
CA MET A 20 2.69 -0.68 -7.60
C MET A 20 4.22 -0.83 -7.79
N MET A 21 4.83 -1.83 -7.14
CA MET A 21 6.27 -2.08 -7.25
C MET A 21 6.67 -2.62 -8.64
N GLU A 22 5.89 -3.52 -9.22
CA GLU A 22 6.13 -4.10 -10.55
C GLU A 22 5.98 -3.05 -11.66
N THR A 23 5.00 -2.15 -11.54
CA THR A 23 4.77 -1.09 -12.53
C THR A 23 5.61 0.16 -12.31
N GLY A 24 6.25 0.29 -11.13
CA GLY A 24 6.99 1.50 -10.74
C GLY A 24 6.10 2.73 -10.56
N LYS A 25 4.77 2.56 -10.50
CA LYS A 25 3.80 3.65 -10.35
C LYS A 25 3.89 4.29 -8.97
N THR A 26 3.56 5.57 -8.90
CA THR A 26 3.48 6.28 -7.62
C THR A 26 2.22 5.91 -6.83
N VAL A 27 2.26 6.09 -5.51
CA VAL A 27 1.13 5.81 -4.60
C VAL A 27 -0.14 6.52 -5.06
N THR A 28 0.00 7.73 -5.61
CA THR A 28 -1.10 8.57 -6.08
C THR A 28 -1.72 8.06 -7.38
N GLU A 29 -0.92 7.50 -8.29
CA GLU A 29 -1.42 6.91 -9.53
C GLU A 29 -2.17 5.62 -9.27
N VAL A 30 -1.57 4.74 -8.45
CA VAL A 30 -2.24 3.50 -8.03
C VAL A 30 -3.51 3.83 -7.27
N SER A 31 -3.49 4.81 -6.37
CA SER A 31 -4.70 5.29 -5.68
C SER A 31 -5.84 5.66 -6.63
N LYS A 32 -5.55 6.36 -7.72
CA LYS A 32 -6.54 6.75 -8.72
C LYS A 32 -7.01 5.58 -9.60
N GLU A 33 -6.13 4.63 -9.87
CA GLU A 33 -6.42 3.50 -10.76
C GLU A 33 -7.35 2.47 -10.12
N ILE A 34 -7.13 2.15 -8.85
CA ILE A 34 -7.90 1.14 -8.09
C ILE A 34 -8.87 1.76 -7.07
N ASP A 35 -9.06 3.08 -7.12
CA ASP A 35 -9.94 3.85 -6.22
C ASP A 35 -9.67 3.59 -4.73
N VAL A 36 -8.39 3.42 -4.37
CA VAL A 36 -7.95 3.19 -2.99
C VAL A 36 -7.40 4.48 -2.41
N PRO A 37 -7.72 4.86 -1.16
CA PRO A 37 -7.14 6.03 -0.53
C PRO A 37 -5.61 5.94 -0.45
N VAL A 38 -4.92 7.02 -0.82
CA VAL A 38 -3.45 7.15 -0.71
C VAL A 38 -2.95 6.77 0.69
N SER A 39 -3.69 7.14 1.74
CA SER A 39 -3.39 6.82 3.14
C SER A 39 -3.35 5.31 3.40
N SER A 40 -4.26 4.54 2.77
CA SER A 40 -4.32 3.08 2.85
C SER A 40 -3.12 2.46 2.16
N ILE A 41 -2.82 2.88 0.92
CA ILE A 41 -1.66 2.37 0.17
C ILE A 41 -0.35 2.72 0.88
N ARG A 42 -0.22 3.91 1.46
CA ARG A 42 0.97 4.31 2.26
C ARG A 42 1.13 3.42 3.49
N SER A 43 0.03 3.06 4.14
CA SER A 43 0.04 2.11 5.25
C SER A 43 0.44 0.70 4.80
N TRP A 44 -0.09 0.23 3.67
CA TRP A 44 0.27 -1.07 3.09
C TRP A 44 1.72 -1.11 2.62
N LYS A 45 2.22 -0.04 2.00
CA LYS A 45 3.64 0.09 1.64
C LYS A 45 4.54 0.03 2.86
N GLN A 46 4.15 0.64 3.99
CA GLN A 46 4.90 0.48 5.24
C GLN A 46 4.79 -0.94 5.80
N GLN A 47 3.63 -1.59 5.69
CA GLN A 47 3.41 -2.92 6.25
C GLN A 47 4.10 -4.03 5.43
N TYR A 48 4.06 -3.95 4.09
CA TYR A 48 4.57 -4.95 3.15
C TYR A 48 5.91 -4.55 2.51
N GLY A 49 6.21 -3.26 2.38
CA GLY A 49 7.47 -2.77 1.82
C GLY A 49 8.62 -2.70 2.83
N ASN A 50 8.33 -2.60 4.14
CA ASN A 50 9.35 -2.53 5.18
C ASN A 50 10.03 -3.89 5.45
N THR A 51 9.48 -5.01 4.97
CA THR A 51 10.17 -6.30 4.99
C THR A 51 11.52 -6.26 4.25
N ALA A 52 11.72 -5.34 3.30
CA ALA A 52 12.99 -5.18 2.59
C ALA A 52 13.95 -4.15 3.21
N GLU A 53 13.45 -3.12 3.91
CA GLU A 53 14.28 -1.95 4.31
C GLU A 53 14.63 -1.87 5.79
N LYS A 54 14.07 -2.73 6.65
CA LYS A 54 14.43 -2.74 8.08
C LYS A 54 15.86 -3.22 8.40
N SER A 55 16.64 -3.59 7.39
CA SER A 55 18.03 -4.04 7.55
C SER A 55 19.10 -2.98 7.24
N LYS A 56 18.75 -1.71 6.95
CA LYS A 56 19.75 -0.68 6.56
C LYS A 56 19.66 0.67 7.27
N LEU A 57 18.95 0.77 8.39
CA LEU A 57 18.82 2.01 9.16
C LEU A 57 19.10 1.83 10.67
N PHE A 58 19.95 0.86 11.00
CA PHE A 58 20.67 0.80 12.27
C PHE A 58 22.17 0.78 12.01
#